data_AF-A0A960P7V0-F1
#
_entry.id   AF-A0A960P7V0-F1
#
_cell.length_a   1.000
_cell.length_b   1.000
_cell.length_c   1.000
_cell.angle_alpha   90.00
_cell.angle_beta   90.00
_cell.angle_gamma   90.00
#
_symmetry.space_group_name_H-M   'P 1'
#
loop_
_entity.id
_entity.type
_entity.pdbx_description
1 polymer ?
#
loop_
_entity_poly.entity_id
_entity_poly.type
_entity_poly.pdbx_seq_one_letter_code
_entity_poly.pdbx_strand_id
1 'polypeptide(L)'
;MASSPAEAPGASTRPGSARARPIQPAAARVWERPPDWIPPRASVAELSGGIAGSVFAAVAAPLVARPVLGALGALRPPDARPVDAGEAGDPGWFGPDSVAWRVHADPSLLVAGVAAFTLQALHPLAMAGVAEHSAFSDDFLGRTQRTAEFVQGVVYGSSSRAERLCRLVRRSHGPVVGVAPDGRPYDASDPDLLDWVHVAEYAAIAAANRRFALRPMTRAELDTYVAEVAVVGERTGVLDPPRSWSGLLDSLEHHRPQLAVGEYAALGVAFLDDP
;
A
#
# COMPACT_ATOMS: atom_id res chain seq x y z
N MET A 1 -12.77 -24.46 62.76
CA MET A 1 -13.55 -23.61 61.83
C MET A 1 -12.71 -22.40 61.52
N ALA A 2 -12.26 -22.32 60.28
CA ALA A 2 -11.46 -21.22 59.74
C ALA A 2 -12.35 -20.02 59.42
N SER A 3 -11.82 -18.80 59.54
CA SER A 3 -12.19 -17.66 58.69
C SER A 3 -11.08 -16.61 58.78
N SER A 4 -10.29 -16.56 57.71
CA SER A 4 -9.29 -15.52 57.42
C SER A 4 -10.01 -14.35 56.72
N PRO A 5 -9.72 -13.08 57.01
CA PRO A 5 -10.26 -11.96 56.23
C PRO A 5 -9.53 -11.84 54.89
N ALA A 6 -10.29 -11.58 53.84
CA ALA A 6 -9.83 -11.46 52.47
C ALA A 6 -9.00 -10.18 52.25
N GLU A 7 -7.79 -10.35 51.72
CA GLU A 7 -6.98 -9.28 51.13
C GLU A 7 -7.66 -8.76 49.85
N ALA A 8 -7.80 -7.44 49.74
CA ALA A 8 -8.25 -6.79 48.52
C ALA A 8 -7.17 -6.90 47.44
N PRO A 9 -7.51 -7.27 46.18
CA PRO A 9 -6.51 -7.34 45.13
C PRO A 9 -5.98 -5.94 44.80
N GLY A 10 -4.65 -5.80 44.90
CA GLY A 10 -3.92 -4.58 44.65
C GLY A 10 -4.19 -3.98 43.27
N ALA A 11 -4.17 -2.65 43.23
CA ALA A 11 -4.28 -1.87 42.01
C ALA A 11 -3.22 -2.32 41.00
N SER A 12 -3.68 -2.91 39.88
CA SER A 12 -2.86 -3.17 38.71
C SER A 12 -2.35 -1.84 38.16
N THR A 13 -1.07 -1.55 38.39
CA THR A 13 -0.35 -0.48 37.71
C THR A 13 -0.32 -0.82 36.22
N ARG A 14 -1.15 -0.15 35.42
CA ARG A 14 -1.07 -0.24 33.96
C ARG A 14 0.34 0.16 33.52
N PRO A 15 1.04 -0.63 32.69
CA PRO A 15 2.31 -0.20 32.12
C PRO A 15 2.06 1.06 31.29
N GLY A 16 2.90 2.09 31.50
CA GLY A 16 2.78 3.37 30.84
C GLY A 16 2.81 3.23 29.32
N SER A 17 2.03 4.07 28.63
CA SER A 17 1.96 4.16 27.17
C SER A 17 3.37 4.21 26.58
N ALA A 18 3.80 3.11 25.96
CA ALA A 18 5.06 3.08 25.23
C ALA A 18 4.88 3.98 24.02
N ARG A 19 5.37 5.23 24.10
CA ARG A 19 5.51 6.09 22.91
C ARG A 19 6.17 5.26 21.82
N ALA A 20 5.56 5.22 20.63
CA ALA A 20 6.13 4.59 19.45
C ALA A 20 7.62 4.95 19.37
N ARG A 21 8.48 3.93 19.39
CA ARG A 21 9.92 4.17 19.34
C ARG A 21 10.22 4.80 17.97
N PRO A 22 10.94 5.94 17.91
CA PRO A 22 11.29 6.57 16.65
C PRO A 22 12.09 5.61 15.78
N ILE A 23 12.11 5.90 14.46
CA ILE A 23 12.92 5.17 13.46
C ILE A 23 14.31 4.86 14.04
N GLN A 24 14.71 3.58 13.94
CA GLN A 24 16.03 3.11 14.36
C GLN A 24 17.11 4.04 13.77
N PRO A 25 18.12 4.50 14.54
CA PRO A 25 19.13 5.45 14.05
C PRO A 25 19.86 4.98 12.77
N ALA A 26 20.02 3.66 12.59
CA ALA A 26 20.57 3.07 11.38
C ALA A 26 19.64 3.26 10.16
N ALA A 27 18.33 3.11 10.34
CA ALA A 27 17.33 3.39 9.31
C ALA A 27 17.21 4.90 9.02
N ALA A 28 17.46 5.76 10.02
CA ALA A 28 17.42 7.21 9.83
C ALA A 28 18.43 7.71 8.79
N ARG A 29 19.65 7.14 8.75
CA ARG A 29 20.69 7.46 7.76
C ARG A 29 20.36 6.98 6.35
N VAL A 30 19.71 5.81 6.24
CA VAL A 30 19.26 5.27 4.94
C VAL A 30 18.13 6.13 4.35
N TRP A 31 17.36 6.80 5.21
CA TRP A 31 16.21 7.62 4.83
C TRP A 31 16.55 9.09 4.56
N GLU A 32 17.82 9.51 4.62
CA GLU A 32 18.18 10.88 4.25
C GLU A 32 17.90 11.11 2.75
N ARG A 33 16.78 11.80 2.46
CA ARG A 33 16.36 12.14 1.12
C ARG A 33 17.26 13.23 0.54
N PRO A 34 17.88 13.03 -0.63
CA PRO A 34 18.38 14.15 -1.42
C PRO A 34 17.20 14.97 -1.96
N PRO A 35 17.31 16.32 -2.06
CA PRO A 35 16.21 17.19 -2.45
C PRO A 35 15.54 16.79 -3.78
N ASP A 36 16.34 16.18 -4.67
CA ASP A 36 15.95 15.69 -5.99
C ASP A 36 15.88 14.17 -6.10
N TRP A 37 15.54 13.45 -5.03
CA TRP A 37 15.43 12.00 -5.11
C TRP A 37 14.44 11.57 -6.19
N ILE A 38 14.93 10.82 -7.16
CA ILE A 38 14.14 10.14 -8.18
C ILE A 38 14.50 8.66 -8.08
N PRO A 39 13.53 7.75 -8.14
CA PRO A 39 13.83 6.34 -8.15
C PRO A 39 14.76 6.00 -9.34
N PRO A 40 15.89 5.32 -9.09
CA PRO A 40 16.86 5.02 -10.12
C PRO A 40 16.31 3.98 -11.10
N ARG A 41 16.82 3.99 -12.34
CA ARG A 41 16.58 2.90 -13.29
C ARG A 41 17.43 1.69 -12.91
N ALA A 42 17.04 0.49 -13.33
CA ALA A 42 17.92 -0.67 -13.27
C ALA A 42 19.18 -0.43 -14.11
N SER A 43 20.34 -0.68 -13.52
CA SER A 43 21.61 -0.71 -14.25
C SER A 43 21.66 -1.94 -15.16
N VAL A 44 22.54 -1.92 -16.17
CA VAL A 44 22.76 -3.07 -17.04
C VAL A 44 23.18 -4.31 -16.24
N ALA A 45 24.01 -4.15 -15.21
CA ALA A 45 24.43 -5.23 -14.33
C ALA A 45 23.24 -5.86 -13.58
N GLU A 46 22.33 -5.04 -13.06
CA GLU A 46 21.14 -5.52 -12.34
C GLU A 46 20.14 -6.20 -13.28
N LEU A 47 19.94 -5.66 -14.48
CA LEU A 47 19.13 -6.31 -15.52
C LEU A 47 19.75 -7.64 -15.95
N SER A 48 21.07 -7.70 -16.09
CA SER A 48 21.79 -8.92 -16.49
C SER A 48 21.76 -9.97 -15.38
N GLY A 49 21.89 -9.55 -14.12
CA GLY A 49 21.70 -10.42 -12.96
C GLY A 49 20.26 -10.92 -12.84
N GLY A 50 19.28 -10.07 -13.14
CA GLY A 50 17.86 -10.45 -13.22
C GLY A 50 17.58 -11.45 -14.35
N ILE A 51 18.17 -11.28 -15.54
CA ILE A 51 18.09 -12.23 -16.66
C ILE A 51 18.79 -13.54 -16.31
N ALA A 52 20.00 -13.50 -15.75
CA ALA A 52 20.72 -14.70 -15.33
C ALA A 52 19.97 -15.46 -14.22
N GLY A 53 19.41 -14.73 -13.25
CA GLY A 53 18.56 -15.26 -12.19
C GLY A 53 17.24 -15.81 -12.71
N SER A 54 16.64 -15.20 -13.73
CA SER A 54 15.41 -15.69 -14.36
C SER A 54 15.65 -16.85 -15.33
N VAL A 55 16.84 -16.96 -15.95
CA VAL A 55 17.27 -18.17 -16.68
C VAL A 55 17.52 -19.32 -15.71
N PHE A 56 18.13 -19.04 -14.55
CA PHE A 56 18.27 -20.03 -13.47
C PHE A 56 16.90 -20.43 -12.89
N ALA A 57 16.00 -19.48 -12.70
CA ALA A 57 14.61 -19.72 -12.30
C ALA A 57 13.80 -20.43 -13.38
N ALA A 58 14.07 -20.23 -14.68
CA ALA A 58 13.43 -20.94 -15.79
C ALA A 58 13.83 -22.42 -15.85
N VAL A 59 15.05 -22.77 -15.40
CA VAL A 59 15.50 -24.15 -15.22
C VAL A 59 14.84 -24.80 -13.99
N ALA A 60 14.55 -24.02 -12.93
CA ALA A 60 13.81 -24.46 -11.75
C ALA A 60 12.26 -24.32 -11.88
N ALA A 61 11.77 -23.66 -12.93
CA ALA A 61 10.38 -23.21 -13.10
C ALA A 61 9.32 -24.33 -13.09
N PRO A 62 9.57 -25.57 -13.55
CA PRO A 62 8.53 -26.61 -13.50
C PRO A 62 8.05 -26.94 -12.08
N LEU A 63 8.81 -26.57 -11.04
CA LEU A 63 8.50 -26.84 -9.63
C LEU A 63 7.86 -25.65 -8.89
N VAL A 64 8.06 -24.41 -9.36
CA VAL A 64 7.61 -23.16 -8.68
C VAL A 64 6.57 -22.39 -9.50
N ALA A 65 6.47 -22.62 -10.82
CA ALA A 65 5.63 -21.80 -11.71
C ALA A 65 4.13 -21.98 -11.50
N ARG A 66 3.66 -23.14 -11.03
CA ARG A 66 2.22 -23.39 -10.83
C ARG A 66 1.59 -22.52 -9.73
N PRO A 67 2.16 -22.39 -8.52
CA PRO A 67 1.62 -21.49 -7.51
C PRO A 67 1.75 -20.00 -7.90
N VAL A 68 2.87 -19.59 -8.54
CA VAL A 68 3.08 -18.19 -8.97
C VAL A 68 2.16 -17.79 -10.13
N LEU A 69 1.96 -18.64 -11.14
CA LEU A 69 0.98 -18.41 -12.21
C LEU A 69 -0.46 -18.51 -11.70
N GLY A 70 -0.72 -19.30 -10.66
CA GLY A 70 -2.00 -19.34 -9.96
C GLY A 70 -2.31 -18.02 -9.23
N ALA A 71 -1.32 -17.43 -8.55
CA ALA A 71 -1.42 -16.12 -7.91
C ALA A 71 -1.58 -14.98 -8.94
N LEU A 72 -0.88 -15.05 -10.09
CA LEU A 72 -1.09 -14.12 -11.21
C LEU A 72 -2.47 -14.31 -11.87
N GLY A 73 -2.97 -15.53 -11.92
CA GLY A 73 -4.34 -15.85 -12.37
C GLY A 73 -5.41 -15.39 -11.38
N ALA A 74 -5.10 -15.29 -10.10
CA ALA A 74 -5.97 -14.73 -9.05
C ALA A 74 -5.97 -13.19 -9.04
N LEU A 75 -4.99 -12.55 -9.69
CA LEU A 75 -4.98 -11.12 -10.02
C LEU A 75 -5.69 -10.81 -11.35
N ARG A 76 -6.20 -11.83 -12.04
CA ARG A 76 -7.18 -11.62 -13.11
C ARG A 76 -8.39 -10.94 -12.47
N PRO A 77 -8.83 -9.78 -12.97
CA PRO A 77 -10.05 -9.17 -12.42
C PRO A 77 -11.18 -10.20 -12.46
N PRO A 78 -11.97 -10.35 -11.39
CA PRO A 78 -13.12 -11.25 -11.40
C PRO A 78 -14.00 -10.86 -12.58
N ASP A 79 -14.66 -11.86 -13.18
CA ASP A 79 -15.62 -11.74 -14.28
C ASP A 79 -16.04 -10.29 -14.48
N ALA A 80 -15.42 -9.64 -15.49
CA ALA A 80 -15.60 -8.22 -15.74
C ALA A 80 -17.09 -7.93 -15.68
N ARG A 81 -17.54 -7.31 -14.58
CA ARG A 81 -18.94 -6.94 -14.41
C ARG A 81 -19.32 -6.22 -15.71
N PRO A 82 -20.39 -6.64 -16.41
CA PRO A 82 -20.75 -6.02 -17.68
C PRO A 82 -20.73 -4.50 -17.52
N VAL A 83 -20.04 -3.81 -18.42
CA VAL A 83 -20.06 -2.34 -18.44
C VAL A 83 -21.52 -1.93 -18.53
N ASP A 84 -22.01 -1.21 -17.54
CA ASP A 84 -23.39 -0.73 -17.56
C ASP A 84 -23.59 0.09 -18.84
N ALA A 85 -24.73 -0.04 -19.52
CA ALA A 85 -24.94 0.63 -20.81
C ALA A 85 -24.79 2.17 -20.74
N GLY A 86 -25.00 2.76 -19.55
CA GLY A 86 -24.76 4.19 -19.29
C GLY A 86 -23.30 4.60 -19.06
N GLU A 87 -22.38 3.64 -19.04
CA GLU A 87 -20.93 3.85 -18.84
C GLU A 87 -20.13 3.62 -20.13
N ALA A 88 -20.80 3.14 -21.19
CA ALA A 88 -20.17 2.91 -22.48
C ALA A 88 -19.67 4.23 -23.10
N GLY A 89 -18.35 4.31 -23.32
CA GLY A 89 -17.70 5.47 -23.93
C GLY A 89 -17.14 6.50 -22.94
N ASP A 90 -17.36 6.34 -21.64
CA ASP A 90 -16.65 7.13 -20.60
C ASP A 90 -15.28 6.50 -20.33
N PRO A 91 -14.16 7.18 -20.65
CA PRO A 91 -12.82 6.64 -20.41
C PRO A 91 -12.49 6.53 -18.91
N GLY A 92 -13.22 7.22 -18.02
CA GLY A 92 -12.90 7.29 -16.60
C GLY A 92 -12.13 8.54 -16.22
N TRP A 93 -11.58 8.53 -15.00
CA TRP A 93 -10.70 9.60 -14.50
C TRP A 93 -9.36 9.65 -15.22
N PHE A 94 -8.92 8.50 -15.72
CA PHE A 94 -7.70 8.34 -16.47
C PHE A 94 -8.10 7.94 -17.89
N GLY A 95 -7.42 8.46 -18.91
CA GLY A 95 -7.62 8.11 -20.32
C GLY A 95 -6.48 7.21 -20.85
N PRO A 96 -6.63 6.53 -22.00
CA PRO A 96 -5.58 5.66 -22.55
C PRO A 96 -4.26 6.38 -22.83
N ASP A 97 -4.31 7.71 -22.96
CA ASP A 97 -3.15 8.58 -23.14
C ASP A 97 -2.51 9.06 -21.82
N SER A 98 -3.11 8.74 -20.66
CA SER A 98 -2.61 9.14 -19.35
C SER A 98 -1.38 8.35 -18.92
N VAL A 99 -0.58 8.94 -18.02
CA VAL A 99 0.57 8.23 -17.45
C VAL A 99 0.09 7.10 -16.55
N ALA A 100 -0.96 7.33 -15.75
CA ALA A 100 -1.55 6.34 -14.86
C ALA A 100 -2.00 5.08 -15.62
N TRP A 101 -2.71 5.21 -16.73
CA TRP A 101 -3.18 4.06 -17.52
C TRP A 101 -2.01 3.22 -18.04
N ARG A 102 -0.94 3.86 -18.50
CA ARG A 102 0.27 3.16 -18.96
C ARG A 102 1.03 2.48 -17.82
N VAL A 103 1.21 3.18 -16.69
CA VAL A 103 2.01 2.70 -15.55
C VAL A 103 1.34 1.50 -14.89
N HIS A 104 0.02 1.54 -14.73
CA HIS A 104 -0.77 0.46 -14.10
C HIS A 104 -0.98 -0.74 -15.02
N ALA A 105 -0.63 -0.64 -16.32
CA ALA A 105 -0.67 -1.78 -17.24
C ALA A 105 0.65 -2.54 -17.28
N ASP A 106 1.72 -1.98 -16.69
CA ASP A 106 3.06 -2.55 -16.73
C ASP A 106 3.23 -3.63 -15.63
N PRO A 107 3.91 -4.76 -15.92
CA PRO A 107 4.15 -5.83 -14.93
C PRO A 107 4.90 -5.39 -13.67
N SER A 108 5.61 -4.26 -13.70
CA SER A 108 6.22 -3.64 -12.50
C SER A 108 5.20 -3.35 -11.40
N LEU A 109 3.91 -3.29 -11.69
CA LEU A 109 2.84 -3.15 -10.69
C LEU A 109 2.82 -4.29 -9.67
N LEU A 110 3.27 -5.50 -10.04
CA LEU A 110 3.40 -6.61 -9.09
C LEU A 110 4.46 -6.33 -8.03
N VAL A 111 5.61 -5.78 -8.45
CA VAL A 111 6.68 -5.36 -7.55
C VAL A 111 6.21 -4.17 -6.70
N ALA A 112 5.45 -3.26 -7.31
CA ALA A 112 4.85 -2.14 -6.61
C ALA A 112 3.91 -2.60 -5.49
N GLY A 113 3.09 -3.64 -5.71
CA GLY A 113 2.18 -4.16 -4.69
C GLY A 113 2.91 -4.63 -3.42
N VAL A 114 3.99 -5.40 -3.58
CA VAL A 114 4.83 -5.86 -2.45
C VAL A 114 5.49 -4.68 -1.73
N ALA A 115 6.04 -3.72 -2.49
CA ALA A 115 6.67 -2.54 -1.93
C ALA A 115 5.67 -1.63 -1.21
N ALA A 116 4.49 -1.39 -1.79
CA ALA A 116 3.41 -0.60 -1.21
C ALA A 116 2.92 -1.21 0.09
N PHE A 117 2.68 -2.53 0.11
CA PHE A 117 2.30 -3.24 1.32
C PHE A 117 3.35 -3.09 2.43
N THR A 118 4.63 -3.30 2.09
CA THR A 118 5.74 -3.17 3.05
C THR A 118 5.85 -1.75 3.59
N LEU A 119 5.71 -0.73 2.74
CA LEU A 119 5.72 0.66 3.16
C LEU A 119 4.52 0.94 4.06
N GLN A 120 3.30 0.67 3.61
CA GLN A 120 2.07 0.95 4.38
C GLN A 120 2.11 0.31 5.77
N ALA A 121 2.70 -0.89 5.89
CA ALA A 121 2.84 -1.61 7.16
C ALA A 121 3.70 -0.88 8.21
N LEU A 122 4.51 0.10 7.82
CA LEU A 122 5.33 0.88 8.75
C LEU A 122 4.52 1.83 9.64
N HIS A 123 3.24 2.10 9.34
CA HIS A 123 2.43 2.99 10.16
C HIS A 123 1.67 2.21 11.25
N PRO A 124 1.99 2.40 12.56
CA PRO A 124 1.42 1.57 13.62
C PRO A 124 -0.10 1.63 13.73
N LEU A 125 -0.69 2.81 13.55
CA LEU A 125 -2.15 2.99 13.64
C LEU A 125 -2.90 2.35 12.46
N ALA A 126 -2.34 2.43 11.25
CA ALA A 126 -2.91 1.75 10.09
C ALA A 126 -2.88 0.23 10.32
N MET A 127 -1.77 -0.29 10.84
CA MET A 127 -1.65 -1.72 11.14
C MET A 127 -2.50 -2.20 12.31
N ALA A 128 -2.78 -1.36 13.31
CA ALA A 128 -3.74 -1.68 14.36
C ALA A 128 -5.14 -1.91 13.78
N GLY A 129 -5.61 -1.01 12.91
CA GLY A 129 -6.87 -1.18 12.21
C GLY A 129 -6.92 -2.43 11.33
N VAL A 130 -5.81 -2.78 10.66
CA VAL A 130 -5.69 -4.06 9.94
C VAL A 130 -5.81 -5.25 10.90
N ALA A 131 -5.01 -5.30 11.96
CA ALA A 131 -4.95 -6.43 12.85
C ALA A 131 -6.28 -6.70 13.58
N GLU A 132 -6.98 -5.64 14.00
CA GLU A 132 -8.18 -5.76 14.83
C GLU A 132 -9.47 -5.94 14.01
N HIS A 133 -9.50 -5.44 12.76
CA HIS A 133 -10.72 -5.43 11.94
C HIS A 133 -10.63 -6.27 10.67
N SER A 134 -9.55 -7.00 10.46
CA SER A 134 -9.45 -7.91 9.32
C SER A 134 -8.97 -9.29 9.72
N ALA A 135 -9.53 -10.30 9.07
CA ALA A 135 -8.99 -11.65 9.05
C ALA A 135 -7.72 -11.68 8.17
N PHE A 136 -6.71 -10.86 8.51
CA PHE A 136 -5.54 -10.62 7.67
C PHE A 136 -4.79 -11.91 7.35
N SER A 137 -4.64 -12.80 8.34
CA SER A 137 -4.05 -14.12 8.19
C SER A 137 -4.97 -15.12 7.47
N ASP A 138 -6.29 -15.00 7.62
CA ASP A 138 -7.22 -16.04 7.19
C ASP A 138 -7.81 -15.78 5.78
N ASP A 139 -7.79 -14.54 5.29
CA ASP A 139 -8.25 -14.13 3.94
C ASP A 139 -7.29 -13.12 3.26
N PHE A 140 -5.99 -13.42 3.26
CA PHE A 140 -5.00 -12.57 2.60
C PHE A 140 -5.25 -12.44 1.09
N LEU A 141 -5.57 -13.57 0.43
CA LEU A 141 -5.83 -13.62 -1.01
C LEU A 141 -7.08 -12.81 -1.40
N GLY A 142 -8.19 -12.95 -0.67
CA GLY A 142 -9.39 -12.16 -0.94
C GLY A 142 -9.19 -10.67 -0.65
N ARG A 143 -8.36 -10.31 0.34
CA ARG A 143 -8.00 -8.89 0.56
C ARG A 143 -7.18 -8.32 -0.60
N THR A 144 -6.17 -9.06 -1.05
CA THR A 144 -5.33 -8.66 -2.19
C THR A 144 -6.17 -8.47 -3.45
N GLN A 145 -7.13 -9.38 -3.70
CA GLN A 145 -8.09 -9.25 -4.80
C GLN A 145 -8.95 -7.99 -4.69
N ARG A 146 -9.49 -7.67 -3.51
CA ARG A 146 -10.30 -6.45 -3.30
C ARG A 146 -9.51 -5.17 -3.55
N THR A 147 -8.25 -5.12 -3.14
CA THR A 147 -7.37 -3.98 -3.45
C THR A 147 -7.08 -3.90 -4.95
N ALA A 148 -6.77 -5.02 -5.61
CA ALA A 148 -6.56 -5.05 -7.05
C ALA A 148 -7.83 -4.61 -7.82
N GLU A 149 -9.02 -5.05 -7.41
CA GLU A 149 -10.30 -4.61 -7.99
C GLU A 149 -10.52 -3.11 -7.82
N PHE A 150 -10.16 -2.55 -6.67
CA PHE A 150 -10.22 -1.12 -6.43
C PHE A 150 -9.28 -0.37 -7.36
N VAL A 151 -7.98 -0.70 -7.36
CA VAL A 151 -6.95 -0.03 -8.17
C VAL A 151 -7.29 -0.10 -9.65
N GLN A 152 -7.56 -1.30 -10.18
CA GLN A 152 -7.93 -1.47 -11.58
C GLN A 152 -9.25 -0.76 -11.90
N GLY A 153 -10.19 -0.74 -10.96
CA GLY A 153 -11.51 -0.15 -11.14
C GLY A 153 -11.50 1.38 -11.13
N VAL A 154 -10.60 2.03 -10.38
CA VAL A 154 -10.44 3.49 -10.41
C VAL A 154 -9.59 3.95 -11.60
N VAL A 155 -8.65 3.12 -12.06
CA VAL A 155 -7.77 3.45 -13.19
C VAL A 155 -8.44 3.22 -14.55
N TYR A 156 -9.11 2.09 -14.74
CA TYR A 156 -9.68 1.69 -16.04
C TYR A 156 -11.20 1.71 -16.10
N GLY A 157 -11.86 1.98 -14.98
CA GLY A 157 -13.32 2.09 -14.92
C GLY A 157 -13.81 3.46 -15.36
N SER A 158 -15.08 3.51 -15.75
CA SER A 158 -15.81 4.77 -15.96
C SER A 158 -15.74 5.67 -14.72
N SER A 159 -15.99 6.97 -14.90
CA SER A 159 -15.94 7.96 -13.83
C SER A 159 -16.96 7.62 -12.73
N SER A 160 -18.15 7.14 -13.13
CA SER A 160 -19.18 6.67 -12.21
C SER A 160 -18.77 5.42 -11.43
N ARG A 161 -18.07 4.47 -12.07
CA ARG A 161 -17.54 3.28 -11.40
C ARG A 161 -16.46 3.65 -10.39
N ALA A 162 -15.50 4.48 -10.77
CA ALA A 162 -14.43 4.95 -9.90
C ALA A 162 -15.01 5.67 -8.65
N GLU A 163 -15.98 6.57 -8.85
CA GLU A 163 -16.68 7.28 -7.77
C GLU A 163 -17.47 6.32 -6.84
N ARG A 164 -18.07 5.26 -7.39
CA ARG A 164 -18.74 4.21 -6.58
C ARG A 164 -17.75 3.41 -5.73
N LEU A 165 -16.60 3.05 -6.30
CA LEU A 165 -15.55 2.31 -5.60
C LEU A 165 -14.96 3.13 -4.44
N CYS A 166 -14.63 4.41 -4.67
CA CYS A 166 -14.17 5.30 -3.60
C CYS A 166 -15.23 5.47 -2.49
N ARG A 167 -16.51 5.59 -2.85
CA ARG A 167 -17.60 5.60 -1.86
C ARG A 167 -17.69 4.29 -1.06
N LEU A 168 -17.44 3.14 -1.69
CA LEU A 168 -17.44 1.85 -1.00
C LEU A 168 -16.30 1.78 0.01
N VAL A 169 -15.08 2.16 -0.38
CA VAL A 169 -13.92 2.21 0.52
C VAL A 169 -14.21 3.08 1.74
N ARG A 170 -14.71 4.32 1.55
CA ARG A 170 -15.07 5.20 2.67
C ARG A 170 -16.10 4.59 3.62
N ARG A 171 -17.12 3.91 3.09
CA ARG A 171 -18.11 3.21 3.93
C ARG A 171 -17.48 2.05 4.71
N SER A 172 -16.56 1.31 4.08
CA SER A 172 -15.86 0.21 4.73
C SER A 172 -14.87 0.67 5.80
N HIS A 173 -14.32 1.89 5.68
CA HIS A 173 -13.43 2.47 6.70
C HIS A 173 -14.18 3.02 7.91
N GLY A 174 -15.42 3.51 7.75
CA GLY A 174 -16.22 4.10 8.83
C GLY A 174 -16.31 3.28 10.14
N PRO A 175 -16.48 1.94 10.12
CA PRO A 175 -16.52 1.13 11.35
C PRO A 175 -15.13 0.72 11.88
N VAL A 176 -14.03 1.03 11.18
CA VAL A 176 -12.67 0.62 11.55
C VAL A 176 -12.07 1.70 12.45
N VAL A 177 -12.45 1.63 13.73
CA VAL A 177 -12.04 2.56 14.78
C VAL A 177 -11.67 1.77 16.03
N GLY A 178 -10.64 2.22 16.75
CA GLY A 178 -10.16 1.50 17.93
C GLY A 178 -9.05 2.22 18.67
N VAL A 179 -8.31 1.45 19.48
CA VAL A 179 -7.17 1.94 20.27
C VAL A 179 -6.01 0.97 20.09
N ALA A 180 -4.92 1.45 19.51
CA ALA A 180 -3.74 0.64 19.24
C ALA A 180 -3.06 0.17 20.55
N PRO A 181 -2.19 -0.87 20.50
CA PRO A 181 -1.50 -1.39 21.69
C PRO A 181 -0.68 -0.36 22.48
N ASP A 182 -0.25 0.73 21.85
CA ASP A 182 0.46 1.83 22.50
C ASP A 182 -0.47 2.87 23.19
N GLY A 183 -1.78 2.66 23.12
CA GLY A 183 -2.82 3.47 23.75
C GLY A 183 -3.33 4.63 22.90
N ARG A 184 -2.80 4.85 21.69
CA ARG A 184 -3.31 5.88 20.77
C ARG A 184 -4.61 5.43 20.10
N PRO A 185 -5.63 6.30 19.98
CA PRO A 185 -6.81 5.98 19.17
C PRO A 185 -6.43 5.92 17.69
N TYR A 186 -7.16 5.14 16.91
CA TYR A 186 -7.09 5.13 15.45
C TYR A 186 -8.49 5.16 14.84
N ASP A 187 -8.59 5.76 13.65
CA ASP A 187 -9.77 5.78 12.79
C ASP A 187 -9.28 5.62 11.35
N ALA A 188 -9.74 4.59 10.63
CA ALA A 188 -9.33 4.37 9.24
C ALA A 188 -9.82 5.45 8.26
N SER A 189 -10.70 6.35 8.73
CA SER A 189 -11.16 7.53 8.01
C SER A 189 -10.37 8.80 8.37
N ASP A 190 -9.37 8.70 9.26
CA ASP A 190 -8.46 9.81 9.57
C ASP A 190 -7.74 10.26 8.29
N PRO A 191 -7.89 11.53 7.87
CA PRO A 191 -7.25 12.03 6.67
C PRO A 191 -5.73 11.92 6.64
N ASP A 192 -5.05 11.98 7.79
CA ASP A 192 -3.59 11.82 7.86
C ASP A 192 -3.19 10.36 7.56
N LEU A 193 -3.95 9.39 8.07
CA LEU A 193 -3.75 7.97 7.76
C LEU A 193 -4.10 7.64 6.31
N LEU A 194 -5.15 8.25 5.77
CA LEU A 194 -5.51 8.13 4.35
C LEU A 194 -4.42 8.70 3.44
N ASP A 195 -3.84 9.85 3.81
CA ASP A 195 -2.71 10.44 3.09
C ASP A 195 -1.52 9.47 3.09
N TRP A 196 -1.16 8.91 4.25
CA TRP A 196 -0.07 7.94 4.34
C TRP A 196 -0.24 6.77 3.38
N VAL A 197 -1.41 6.13 3.39
CA VAL A 197 -1.71 4.98 2.50
C VAL A 197 -1.61 5.41 1.04
N HIS A 198 -2.16 6.57 0.70
CA HIS A 198 -2.12 7.14 -0.65
C HIS A 198 -0.68 7.37 -1.12
N VAL A 199 0.13 8.10 -0.37
CA VAL A 199 1.50 8.44 -0.80
C VAL A 199 2.42 7.22 -0.79
N ALA A 200 2.26 6.29 0.16
CA ALA A 200 3.03 5.05 0.19
C ALA A 200 2.75 4.18 -1.06
N GLU A 201 1.49 4.07 -1.47
CA GLU A 201 1.10 3.32 -2.66
C GLU A 201 1.67 3.94 -3.95
N TYR A 202 1.45 5.23 -4.16
CA TYR A 202 1.89 5.89 -5.38
C TYR A 202 3.40 6.07 -5.45
N ALA A 203 4.09 6.21 -4.30
CA ALA A 203 5.56 6.15 -4.22
C ALA A 203 6.10 4.79 -4.66
N ALA A 204 5.50 3.69 -4.16
CA ALA A 204 5.91 2.34 -4.50
C ALA A 204 5.70 2.04 -5.99
N ILE A 205 4.56 2.43 -6.55
CA ILE A 205 4.27 2.28 -7.99
C ILE A 205 5.27 3.08 -8.82
N ALA A 206 5.52 4.34 -8.46
CA ALA A 206 6.49 5.17 -9.17
C ALA A 206 7.90 4.58 -9.11
N ALA A 207 8.33 4.09 -7.95
CA ALA A 207 9.63 3.46 -7.76
C ALA A 207 9.76 2.17 -8.58
N ALA A 208 8.77 1.29 -8.51
CA ALA A 208 8.77 0.03 -9.26
C ALA A 208 8.76 0.29 -10.77
N ASN A 209 7.92 1.22 -11.26
CA ASN A 209 7.87 1.57 -12.68
C ASN A 209 9.22 2.14 -13.16
N ARG A 210 9.78 3.10 -12.42
CA ARG A 210 11.07 3.70 -12.75
C ARG A 210 12.20 2.68 -12.82
N ARG A 211 12.13 1.64 -11.99
CA ARG A 211 13.16 0.63 -11.85
C ARG A 211 13.03 -0.51 -12.85
N PHE A 212 11.81 -1.01 -13.05
CA PHE A 212 11.54 -2.30 -13.70
C PHE A 212 10.65 -2.23 -14.93
N ALA A 213 9.98 -1.12 -15.20
CA ALA A 213 9.09 -1.04 -16.36
C ALA A 213 9.84 -1.09 -17.68
N LEU A 214 9.16 -1.60 -18.71
CA LEU A 214 9.69 -1.59 -20.08
C LEU A 214 9.86 -0.17 -20.60
N ARG A 215 8.95 0.72 -20.22
CA ARG A 215 9.02 2.17 -20.45
C ARG A 215 8.95 2.92 -19.12
N PRO A 216 10.09 3.11 -18.43
CA PRO A 216 10.13 3.82 -17.16
C PRO A 216 9.67 5.27 -17.31
N MET A 217 8.86 5.76 -16.38
CA MET A 217 8.46 7.17 -16.31
C MET A 217 9.66 8.11 -16.43
N THR A 218 9.54 9.21 -17.17
CA THR A 218 10.51 10.32 -17.11
C THR A 218 10.34 11.13 -15.82
N ARG A 219 11.24 12.09 -15.54
CA ARG A 219 11.04 12.97 -14.38
C ARG A 219 9.75 13.78 -14.50
N ALA A 220 9.48 14.36 -15.68
CA ALA A 220 8.26 15.13 -15.90
C ALA A 220 7.01 14.25 -15.77
N GLU A 221 7.07 13.00 -16.25
CA GLU A 221 5.95 12.06 -16.10
C GLU A 221 5.69 11.67 -14.64
N LEU A 222 6.65 11.79 -13.71
CA LEU A 222 6.38 11.59 -12.28
C LEU A 222 5.46 12.68 -11.73
N ASP A 223 5.69 13.95 -12.09
CA ASP A 223 4.80 15.04 -11.67
C ASP A 223 3.40 14.88 -12.29
N THR A 224 3.34 14.54 -13.58
CA THR A 224 2.07 14.23 -14.26
C THR A 224 1.34 13.07 -13.57
N TYR A 225 2.03 11.97 -13.28
CA TYR A 225 1.45 10.81 -12.64
C TYR A 225 0.89 11.14 -11.25
N VAL A 226 1.65 11.85 -10.42
CA VAL A 226 1.19 12.25 -9.08
C VAL A 226 -0.01 13.20 -9.17
N ALA A 227 0.01 14.16 -10.10
CA ALA A 227 -1.14 15.04 -10.34
C ALA A 227 -2.39 14.30 -10.81
N GLU A 228 -2.24 13.31 -11.69
CA GLU A 228 -3.33 12.46 -12.17
C GLU A 228 -3.96 11.69 -11.02
N VAL A 229 -3.16 10.98 -10.22
CA VAL A 229 -3.66 10.08 -9.17
C VAL A 229 -4.18 10.79 -7.92
N ALA A 230 -3.90 12.09 -7.75
CA ALA A 230 -4.41 12.91 -6.67
C ALA A 230 -5.94 12.83 -6.53
N VAL A 231 -6.67 12.71 -7.64
CA VAL A 231 -8.14 12.56 -7.62
C VAL A 231 -8.59 11.33 -6.82
N VAL A 232 -7.81 10.24 -6.84
CA VAL A 232 -8.13 9.03 -6.05
C VAL A 232 -8.02 9.35 -4.57
N GLY A 233 -6.96 10.06 -4.15
CA GLY A 233 -6.78 10.51 -2.77
C GLY A 233 -7.92 11.41 -2.30
N GLU A 234 -8.28 12.43 -3.09
CA GLU A 234 -9.40 13.31 -2.78
C GLU A 234 -10.70 12.52 -2.60
N ARG A 235 -10.95 11.56 -3.50
CA ARG A 235 -12.18 10.77 -3.51
C ARG A 235 -12.20 9.70 -2.43
N THR A 236 -11.06 9.27 -1.90
CA THR A 236 -11.00 8.38 -0.72
C THR A 236 -11.01 9.14 0.60
N GLY A 237 -10.73 10.44 0.61
CA GLY A 237 -10.88 11.31 1.80
C GLY A 237 -9.60 12.04 2.24
N VAL A 238 -8.52 11.96 1.46
CA VAL A 238 -7.32 12.80 1.67
C VAL A 238 -7.70 14.26 1.45
N LEU A 239 -7.30 15.14 2.38
CA LEU A 239 -7.68 16.56 2.33
C LEU A 239 -6.93 17.35 1.26
N ASP A 240 -5.61 17.13 1.14
CA ASP A 240 -4.75 17.80 0.18
C ASP A 240 -3.71 16.82 -0.39
N PRO A 241 -4.12 15.89 -1.26
CA PRO A 241 -3.20 14.92 -1.82
C PRO A 241 -2.15 15.61 -2.70
N PRO A 242 -0.90 15.12 -2.68
CA PRO A 242 0.18 15.74 -3.45
C PRO A 242 -0.13 15.74 -4.95
N ARG A 243 0.29 16.80 -5.64
CA ARG A 243 0.14 16.96 -7.10
C ARG A 243 1.46 17.07 -7.86
N SER A 244 2.57 16.79 -7.18
CA SER A 244 3.90 16.77 -7.77
C SER A 244 4.74 15.72 -7.06
N TRP A 245 5.78 15.25 -7.72
CA TRP A 245 6.71 14.30 -7.13
C TRP A 245 7.36 14.89 -5.87
N SER A 246 7.74 16.17 -5.89
CA SER A 246 8.24 16.85 -4.69
C SER A 246 7.22 16.85 -3.56
N GLY A 247 5.95 17.17 -3.84
CA GLY A 247 4.89 17.16 -2.84
C GLY A 247 4.65 15.78 -2.24
N LEU A 248 4.70 14.73 -3.05
CA LEU A 248 4.59 13.35 -2.56
C LEU A 248 5.72 13.00 -1.61
N LEU A 249 6.95 13.38 -1.95
CA LEU A 249 8.10 13.15 -1.09
C LEU A 249 8.07 14.00 0.19
N ASP A 250 7.48 15.19 0.14
CA ASP A 250 7.28 16.04 1.32
C ASP A 250 6.23 15.41 2.26
N SER A 251 5.16 14.81 1.72
CA SER A 251 4.21 14.01 2.51
C SER A 251 4.86 12.79 3.17
N LEU A 252 5.73 12.07 2.45
CA LEU A 252 6.49 10.96 3.04
C LEU A 252 7.35 11.42 4.23
N GLU A 253 7.96 12.61 4.14
CA GLU A 253 8.74 13.17 5.25
C GLU A 253 7.85 13.63 6.41
N HIS A 254 6.66 14.17 6.14
CA HIS A 254 5.67 14.49 7.17
C HIS A 254 5.26 13.25 7.98
N HIS A 255 5.06 12.11 7.33
CA HIS A 255 4.71 10.85 7.99
C HIS A 255 5.88 10.18 8.71
N ARG A 256 7.12 10.46 8.29
CA ARG A 256 8.32 9.77 8.77
C ARG A 256 8.43 9.65 10.30
N PRO A 257 8.18 10.68 11.13
CA PRO A 257 8.30 10.57 12.59
C PRO A 257 7.30 9.58 13.22
N GLN A 258 6.24 9.22 12.49
CA GLN A 258 5.17 8.34 12.93
C GLN A 258 5.42 6.86 12.59
N LEU A 259 6.39 6.59 11.70
CA LEU A 259 6.69 5.26 11.18
C LEU A 259 7.55 4.44 12.16
N ALA A 260 7.23 3.15 12.28
CA ALA A 260 7.98 2.21 13.07
C ALA A 260 7.89 0.79 12.50
N VAL A 261 8.95 0.00 12.69
CA VAL A 261 8.86 -1.46 12.53
C VAL A 261 8.21 -2.02 13.79
N GLY A 262 6.88 -1.97 13.84
CA GLY A 262 6.08 -2.54 14.91
C GLY A 262 5.90 -4.06 14.77
N GLU A 263 5.35 -4.70 15.81
CA GLU A 263 5.04 -6.14 15.81
C GLU A 263 4.18 -6.54 14.60
N TYR A 264 3.15 -5.75 14.28
CA TYR A 264 2.32 -5.99 13.10
C TYR A 264 3.02 -5.76 11.76
N ALA A 265 3.98 -4.82 11.69
CA ALA A 265 4.79 -4.62 10.50
C ALA A 265 5.70 -5.83 10.26
N ALA A 266 6.31 -6.35 11.33
CA ALA A 266 7.15 -7.55 11.28
C ALA A 266 6.33 -8.79 10.90
N LEU A 267 5.11 -8.94 11.43
CA LEU A 267 4.19 -10.02 11.05
C LEU A 267 3.75 -9.92 9.58
N GLY A 268 3.42 -8.71 9.12
CA GLY A 268 3.07 -8.49 7.72
C GLY A 268 4.22 -8.80 6.76
N VAL A 269 5.45 -8.41 7.10
CA VAL A 269 6.64 -8.72 6.30
C VAL A 269 7.00 -10.20 6.37
N ALA A 270 6.93 -10.84 7.55
CA ALA A 270 7.20 -12.26 7.71
C ALA A 270 6.23 -13.14 6.89
N PHE A 271 4.98 -12.71 6.71
CA PHE A 271 4.03 -13.37 5.82
C PHE A 271 4.50 -13.39 4.35
N LEU A 272 5.32 -12.42 3.91
CA LEU A 272 5.91 -12.46 2.56
C LEU A 272 6.99 -13.54 2.41
N ASP A 273 7.60 -13.96 3.52
CA ASP A 273 8.63 -15.01 3.53
C ASP A 273 8.02 -16.42 3.59
N ASP A 274 6.86 -16.59 4.26
CA ASP A 274 6.11 -17.86 4.39
C ASP A 274 4.58 -17.60 4.44
N PRO A 275 3.90 -17.56 3.27
CA PRO A 275 2.49 -17.16 3.14
C PRO A 275 1.46 -18.24 3.46
#